data_AF-A0A7S2RSL2-F1
#
_entry.id   AF-A0A7S2RSL2-F1
#
_cell.length_a   1.000
_cell.length_b   1.000
_cell.length_c   1.000
_cell.angle_alpha   90.00
_cell.angle_beta   90.00
_cell.angle_gamma   90.00
#
_symmetry.space_group_name_H-M   'P 1'
#
loop_
_entity.id
_entity.type
_entity.pdbx_description
1 polymer ?
#
loop_
_entity_poly.entity_id
_entity_poly.type
_entity_poly.pdbx_seq_one_letter_code
_entity_poly.pdbx_strand_id
1 'polypeptide(L)'
;FYLSPYLTCGECNGLAFVDALTVKNALISLQKSGVPTFKELADKLAWEREALRNSKSKVEEQKQEAEVEVEEEEEEEEEEEEEEEDEESELSNKEQVVDKVDHTQISNAFGLRLEALPRCPGCARTHTWVVGALSLEGSILSNKKERRKRQRLEKRAIIRIQAIIRGIRARARCEILRAEKEAHDALIYKSASIIAAVYRGHLDRRAAVTERGLKIIKEAQDIVVSEAIRPTKGCHVFWYKRKEERALLYKNYRLLVARTGNQPPLHRVEKNIVIIAEKISIIKDERATRIQKRVRGMNGRKFIRQYRVEVSYLIAKKCAAVFCVQRVFRIWIAKDVLERKRKLFIKKQLGVKYLENKKTEREMQKTKALKRDVMQEYISKEHVDRMDRLLYRGDRYKTKLERTGSIVPAVNDLGRWQRQLIEQKEEKEREFNERHAFISNKCVQKPAFEKYYSHIRQEKRSKFMQELAKYRLFKDGYRDKHRSRKQSITTSADRLLDEELDLSESPSI
;
A
#
# COMPACT_ATOMS: atom_id res chain seq x y z
N PHE A 1 -127.96 20.09 17.14
CA PHE A 1 -126.73 20.02 16.33
C PHE A 1 -127.09 19.52 14.95
N TYR A 2 -127.14 20.40 13.94
CA TYR A 2 -127.30 19.97 12.55
C TYR A 2 -125.98 19.32 12.11
N LEU A 3 -125.97 17.99 11.91
CA LEU A 3 -124.90 17.28 11.21
C LEU A 3 -125.09 17.54 9.71
N SER A 4 -124.55 18.64 9.20
CA SER A 4 -124.35 18.75 7.76
C SER A 4 -123.30 17.72 7.34
N PRO A 5 -123.56 16.89 6.31
CA PRO A 5 -122.54 15.99 5.79
C PRO A 5 -121.36 16.82 5.24
N TYR A 6 -120.14 16.45 5.63
CA TYR A 6 -118.92 17.07 5.13
C TYR A 6 -118.13 16.06 4.28
N LEU A 7 -117.40 16.58 3.30
CA LEU A 7 -116.50 15.85 2.42
C LEU A 7 -115.06 16.18 2.83
N THR A 8 -114.19 15.18 2.87
CA THR A 8 -112.73 15.39 2.91
C THR A 8 -112.11 15.04 1.58
N CYS A 9 -111.16 15.85 1.11
CA CYS A 9 -110.43 15.51 -0.09
C CYS A 9 -109.34 14.49 0.24
N GLY A 10 -109.30 13.36 -0.45
CA GLY A 10 -108.36 12.28 -0.18
C GLY A 10 -106.89 12.58 -0.52
N GLU A 11 -106.62 13.68 -1.23
CA GLU A 11 -105.26 14.13 -1.53
C GLU A 11 -104.81 15.27 -0.60
N CYS A 12 -105.65 16.30 -0.41
CA CYS A 12 -105.33 17.53 0.33
C CYS A 12 -105.83 17.55 1.79
N ASN A 13 -106.69 16.60 2.21
CA ASN A 13 -107.49 16.68 3.44
C ASN A 13 -108.30 17.97 3.59
N GLY A 14 -108.54 18.71 2.51
CA GLY A 14 -109.44 19.87 2.52
C GLY A 14 -110.84 19.44 2.94
N LEU A 15 -111.58 20.30 3.64
CA LEU A 15 -112.95 20.04 4.09
C LEU A 15 -113.94 20.89 3.29
N ALA A 16 -115.02 20.29 2.83
CA ALA A 16 -116.15 20.99 2.23
C ALA A 16 -117.46 20.53 2.90
N PHE A 17 -118.29 21.48 3.32
CA PHE A 17 -119.61 21.20 3.88
C PHE A 17 -120.65 21.23 2.76
N VAL A 18 -121.49 20.21 2.70
CA VAL A 18 -122.56 20.13 1.71
C VAL A 18 -123.85 20.65 2.35
N ASP A 19 -124.53 21.55 1.67
CA ASP A 19 -125.83 22.05 2.10
C ASP A 19 -126.88 20.94 1.91
N ALA A 20 -127.39 20.42 3.03
CA ALA A 20 -128.29 19.28 3.05
C ALA A 20 -129.66 19.59 2.44
N LEU A 21 -130.08 20.86 2.42
CA LEU A 21 -131.36 21.29 1.85
C LEU A 21 -131.38 21.19 0.32
N THR A 22 -130.30 21.58 -0.33
CA THR A 22 -130.13 21.51 -1.79
C THR A 22 -130.11 20.07 -2.28
N VAL A 23 -129.37 19.19 -1.58
CA VAL A 23 -129.32 17.76 -1.91
C VAL A 23 -130.69 17.09 -1.73
N LYS A 24 -131.41 17.43 -0.64
CA LYS A 24 -132.77 16.92 -0.40
C LYS A 24 -133.75 17.34 -1.49
N ASN A 25 -133.68 18.59 -1.94
CA ASN A 25 -134.55 19.09 -3.01
C ASN A 25 -134.23 18.45 -4.38
N ALA A 26 -132.95 18.18 -4.66
CA ALA A 26 -132.51 17.47 -5.88
C ALA A 26 -132.95 15.98 -5.88
N LEU A 27 -132.94 15.32 -4.72
CA LEU A 27 -133.46 13.94 -4.61
C LEU A 27 -134.98 13.88 -4.83
N ILE A 28 -135.72 14.88 -4.33
CA ILE A 28 -137.16 14.99 -4.54
C ILE A 28 -137.50 15.27 -6.02
N SER A 29 -136.69 16.06 -6.74
CA SER A 29 -136.90 16.30 -8.17
C SER A 29 -136.59 15.06 -9.03
N LEU A 30 -135.56 14.28 -8.66
CA LEU A 30 -135.23 13.00 -9.29
C LEU A 30 -136.29 11.92 -9.10
N GLN A 31 -136.97 11.89 -7.94
CA GLN A 31 -138.09 10.98 -7.72
C GLN A 31 -139.29 11.27 -8.62
N LYS A 32 -139.44 12.50 -9.13
CA LYS A 32 -140.55 12.91 -10.00
C LYS A 32 -140.29 12.67 -11.49
N SER A 33 -139.03 12.49 -11.91
CA SER A 33 -138.67 12.34 -13.33
C SER A 33 -138.72 10.91 -13.86
N GLY A 34 -139.27 9.94 -13.11
CA GLY A 34 -139.48 8.57 -13.58
C GLY A 34 -138.18 7.79 -13.89
N VAL A 35 -137.04 8.26 -13.38
CA VAL A 35 -135.75 7.57 -13.47
C VAL A 35 -135.80 6.34 -12.54
N PRO A 36 -135.27 5.17 -12.96
CA PRO A 36 -135.25 3.94 -12.17
C PRO A 36 -134.84 4.21 -10.72
N THR A 37 -135.57 3.60 -9.79
CA THR A 37 -135.37 3.88 -8.36
C THR A 37 -133.96 3.51 -7.93
N PHE A 38 -133.41 4.24 -6.95
CA PHE A 38 -132.03 4.03 -6.46
C PHE A 38 -131.73 2.56 -6.09
N LYS A 39 -132.77 1.79 -5.75
CA LYS A 39 -132.71 0.35 -5.51
C LYS A 39 -132.32 -0.45 -6.76
N GLU A 40 -132.88 -0.15 -7.91
CA GLU A 40 -132.59 -0.85 -9.18
C GLU A 40 -131.16 -0.57 -9.69
N LEU A 41 -130.66 0.65 -9.45
CA LEU A 41 -129.26 1.00 -9.73
C LEU A 41 -128.29 0.40 -8.72
N ALA A 42 -128.66 0.35 -7.45
CA ALA A 42 -127.88 -0.32 -6.41
C ALA A 42 -127.78 -1.83 -6.67
N ASP A 43 -128.86 -2.47 -7.14
CA ASP A 43 -128.86 -3.89 -7.48
C ASP A 43 -128.00 -4.19 -8.73
N LYS A 44 -128.01 -3.30 -9.74
CA LYS A 44 -127.08 -3.38 -10.89
C LYS A 44 -125.62 -3.23 -10.48
N LEU A 45 -125.31 -2.24 -9.64
CA LEU A 45 -123.95 -1.99 -9.14
C LEU A 45 -123.48 -3.07 -8.17
N ALA A 46 -124.38 -3.69 -7.41
CA ALA A 46 -124.06 -4.83 -6.55
C ALA A 46 -123.65 -6.03 -7.40
N TRP A 47 -124.39 -6.32 -8.47
CA TRP A 47 -124.06 -7.38 -9.42
C TRP A 47 -122.70 -7.15 -10.12
N GLU A 48 -122.41 -5.93 -10.57
CA GLU A 48 -121.12 -5.59 -11.17
C GLU A 48 -119.94 -5.69 -10.18
N ARG A 49 -120.14 -5.29 -8.92
CA ARG A 49 -119.13 -5.42 -7.86
C ARG A 49 -118.85 -6.87 -7.50
N GLU A 50 -119.87 -7.72 -7.51
CA GLU A 50 -119.75 -9.14 -7.23
C GLU A 50 -119.04 -9.86 -8.39
N ALA A 51 -119.32 -9.47 -9.64
CA ALA A 51 -118.58 -9.95 -10.82
C ALA A 51 -117.09 -9.56 -10.76
N LEU A 52 -116.76 -8.33 -10.34
CA LEU A 52 -115.38 -7.86 -10.18
C LEU A 52 -114.64 -8.53 -9.00
N ARG A 53 -115.36 -8.91 -7.93
CA ARG A 53 -114.78 -9.70 -6.83
C ARG A 53 -114.42 -11.10 -7.30
N ASN A 54 -115.33 -11.75 -8.04
CA ASN A 54 -115.10 -13.08 -8.58
C ASN A 54 -113.98 -13.09 -9.63
N SER A 55 -113.78 -12.01 -10.39
CA SER A 55 -112.64 -11.89 -11.30
C SER A 55 -111.33 -11.67 -10.54
N LYS A 56 -111.33 -10.92 -9.44
CA LYS A 56 -110.15 -10.70 -8.59
C LYS A 56 -109.71 -11.95 -7.86
N SER A 57 -110.64 -12.71 -7.26
CA SER A 57 -110.31 -13.96 -6.58
C SER A 57 -109.68 -14.98 -7.53
N LYS A 58 -110.15 -15.04 -8.79
CA LYS A 58 -109.54 -15.88 -9.83
C LYS A 58 -108.11 -15.48 -10.20
N VAL A 59 -107.79 -14.18 -10.18
CA VAL A 59 -106.43 -13.69 -10.47
C VAL A 59 -105.51 -13.90 -9.27
N GLU A 60 -106.04 -13.83 -8.05
CA GLU A 60 -105.28 -14.06 -6.80
C GLU A 60 -104.96 -15.56 -6.61
N GLU A 61 -105.88 -16.46 -6.94
CA GLU A 61 -105.60 -17.92 -6.98
C GLU A 61 -104.52 -18.25 -8.03
N GLN A 62 -104.59 -17.69 -9.24
CA GLN A 62 -103.55 -17.88 -10.27
C GLN A 62 -102.18 -17.32 -9.87
N LYS A 63 -102.16 -16.29 -9.02
CA LYS A 63 -100.91 -15.70 -8.53
C LYS A 63 -100.30 -16.49 -7.37
N GLN A 64 -101.13 -17.08 -6.52
CA GLN A 64 -100.67 -17.96 -5.44
C GLN A 64 -100.16 -19.30 -5.98
N GLU A 65 -100.78 -19.86 -7.02
CA GLU A 65 -100.26 -21.05 -7.70
C GLU A 65 -98.90 -20.77 -8.35
N ALA A 66 -98.70 -19.60 -8.96
CA ALA A 66 -97.41 -19.21 -9.53
C ALA A 66 -96.33 -18.85 -8.50
N GLU A 67 -96.69 -18.33 -7.31
CA GLU A 67 -95.72 -18.05 -6.24
C GLU A 67 -95.25 -19.34 -5.53
N VAL A 68 -96.10 -20.38 -5.45
CA VAL A 68 -95.72 -21.68 -4.86
C VAL A 68 -94.85 -22.50 -5.83
N GLU A 69 -95.11 -22.46 -7.15
CA GLU A 69 -94.21 -23.10 -8.13
C GLU A 69 -92.81 -22.46 -8.14
N VAL A 70 -92.69 -21.15 -7.88
CA VAL A 70 -91.37 -20.47 -7.80
C VAL A 70 -90.66 -20.74 -6.47
N GLU A 71 -91.37 -20.86 -5.35
CA GLU A 71 -90.75 -21.21 -4.06
C GLU A 71 -90.31 -22.68 -4.00
N GLU A 72 -90.96 -23.61 -4.73
CA GLU A 72 -90.52 -25.00 -4.83
C GLU A 72 -89.33 -25.19 -5.81
N GLU A 73 -89.19 -24.35 -6.85
CA GLU A 73 -88.01 -24.34 -7.73
C GLU A 73 -86.79 -23.67 -7.06
N GLU A 74 -86.97 -22.63 -6.21
CA GLU A 74 -85.86 -21.98 -5.48
C GLU A 74 -85.29 -22.83 -4.32
N GLU A 75 -86.05 -23.77 -3.73
CA GLU A 75 -85.55 -24.67 -2.67
C GLU A 75 -84.80 -25.90 -3.22
N GLU A 76 -85.02 -26.30 -4.48
CA GLU A 76 -84.24 -27.39 -5.13
C GLU A 76 -82.89 -26.88 -5.71
N GLU A 77 -82.76 -25.60 -6.06
CA GLU A 77 -81.50 -25.01 -6.54
C GLU A 77 -80.49 -24.68 -5.40
N GLU A 78 -80.94 -24.45 -4.16
CA GLU A 78 -80.02 -24.18 -3.02
C GLU A 78 -79.23 -25.42 -2.52
N GLU A 79 -79.56 -26.64 -2.94
CA GLU A 79 -78.79 -27.86 -2.60
C GLU A 79 -77.78 -28.29 -3.69
N GLU A 80 -77.82 -27.73 -4.90
CA GLU A 80 -76.87 -28.07 -5.98
C GLU A 80 -75.79 -26.98 -6.24
N GLU A 81 -75.92 -25.77 -5.69
CA GLU A 81 -74.97 -24.65 -5.89
C GLU A 81 -73.76 -24.59 -4.89
N GLU A 82 -73.24 -25.73 -4.40
CA GLU A 82 -71.88 -25.79 -3.81
C GLU A 82 -70.80 -26.21 -4.84
N GLU A 83 -71.17 -26.52 -6.09
CA GLU A 83 -70.23 -26.84 -7.17
C GLU A 83 -70.66 -26.21 -8.50
N GLU A 84 -70.51 -24.89 -8.67
CA GLU A 84 -69.99 -24.24 -9.90
C GLU A 84 -70.06 -22.70 -9.77
N GLU A 85 -68.88 -22.06 -9.78
CA GLU A 85 -68.75 -20.62 -10.04
C GLU A 85 -68.93 -20.39 -11.55
N ASP A 86 -69.88 -19.53 -11.95
CA ASP A 86 -69.77 -18.46 -12.96
C ASP A 86 -71.08 -18.26 -13.77
N GLU A 87 -71.36 -16.98 -14.08
CA GLU A 87 -72.45 -16.49 -14.97
C GLU A 87 -73.85 -16.55 -14.32
N GLU A 88 -74.75 -15.55 -14.31
CA GLU A 88 -75.03 -14.44 -15.20
C GLU A 88 -75.62 -13.25 -14.40
N SER A 89 -75.39 -12.05 -14.91
CA SER A 89 -76.20 -10.87 -14.58
C SER A 89 -77.12 -10.58 -15.76
N GLU A 90 -78.44 -10.57 -15.56
CA GLU A 90 -79.39 -9.63 -16.19
C GLU A 90 -80.84 -10.03 -15.88
N LEU A 91 -81.66 -9.02 -15.51
CA LEU A 91 -83.11 -8.86 -15.74
C LEU A 91 -83.88 -8.37 -14.50
N SER A 92 -84.37 -7.14 -14.57
CA SER A 92 -85.80 -6.85 -14.38
C SER A 92 -86.06 -5.34 -14.49
N ASN A 93 -86.58 -4.94 -15.64
CA ASN A 93 -87.25 -3.66 -15.85
C ASN A 93 -88.58 -3.98 -16.51
N LYS A 94 -89.65 -4.14 -15.72
CA LYS A 94 -91.04 -4.20 -16.18
C LYS A 94 -91.95 -4.03 -14.97
N GLU A 95 -92.51 -2.84 -14.80
CA GLU A 95 -93.87 -2.63 -14.27
C GLU A 95 -94.19 -1.13 -14.27
N GLN A 96 -94.74 -0.63 -15.38
CA GLN A 96 -95.53 0.60 -15.43
C GLN A 96 -96.57 0.47 -16.54
N VAL A 97 -97.75 -0.04 -16.20
CA VAL A 97 -99.00 0.19 -16.95
C VAL A 97 -100.14 0.18 -15.93
N VAL A 98 -101.25 0.86 -16.27
CA VAL A 98 -102.55 0.89 -15.58
C VAL A 98 -102.62 1.98 -14.47
N ASP A 99 -103.44 3.03 -14.50
CA ASP A 99 -104.71 3.33 -15.16
C ASP A 99 -104.83 4.80 -15.59
N LYS A 100 -105.36 5.04 -16.79
CA LYS A 100 -106.06 6.28 -17.15
C LYS A 100 -107.44 5.89 -17.66
N VAL A 101 -108.44 5.97 -16.80
CA VAL A 101 -109.85 5.87 -17.20
C VAL A 101 -110.38 7.29 -17.41
N ASP A 102 -110.75 7.59 -18.65
CA ASP A 102 -111.35 8.86 -19.07
C ASP A 102 -112.77 9.00 -18.51
N HIS A 103 -112.94 9.81 -17.46
CA HIS A 103 -114.23 10.10 -16.82
C HIS A 103 -115.13 11.07 -17.59
N THR A 104 -114.86 11.37 -18.86
CA THR A 104 -115.58 12.39 -19.64
C THR A 104 -116.82 11.88 -20.38
N GLN A 105 -117.06 10.57 -20.43
CA GLN A 105 -118.19 10.02 -21.21
C GLN A 105 -119.50 9.79 -20.43
N ILE A 106 -119.49 9.88 -19.09
CA ILE A 106 -120.68 9.60 -18.27
C ILE A 106 -121.55 10.86 -18.04
N SER A 107 -121.01 12.06 -18.26
CA SER A 107 -121.70 13.32 -17.90
C SER A 107 -122.80 13.76 -18.86
N ASN A 108 -122.94 13.17 -20.06
CA ASN A 108 -123.90 13.64 -21.06
C ASN A 108 -125.20 12.81 -21.16
N ALA A 109 -125.31 11.68 -20.46
CA ALA A 109 -126.44 10.75 -20.65
C ALA A 109 -127.70 11.07 -19.81
N PHE A 110 -127.63 11.96 -18.80
CA PHE A 110 -128.69 12.07 -17.80
C PHE A 110 -129.32 13.45 -17.60
N GLY A 111 -129.03 14.48 -18.41
CA GLY A 111 -129.76 15.77 -18.38
C GLY A 111 -129.77 16.52 -17.03
N LEU A 112 -129.08 16.00 -16.02
CA LEU A 112 -128.87 16.63 -14.72
C LEU A 112 -127.68 17.57 -14.88
N ARG A 113 -127.89 18.87 -14.68
CA ARG A 113 -126.81 19.72 -14.21
C ARG A 113 -126.45 19.24 -12.81
N LEU A 114 -125.65 18.17 -12.72
CA LEU A 114 -124.92 17.82 -11.51
C LEU A 114 -124.16 19.09 -11.12
N GLU A 115 -124.63 19.79 -10.10
CA GLU A 115 -123.86 20.86 -9.49
C GLU A 115 -122.52 20.23 -9.13
N ALA A 116 -121.48 20.63 -9.87
CA ALA A 116 -120.14 20.12 -9.68
C ALA A 116 -119.77 20.34 -8.22
N LEU A 117 -119.43 19.27 -7.49
CA LEU A 117 -118.84 19.39 -6.16
C LEU A 117 -117.78 20.49 -6.21
N PRO A 118 -117.73 21.40 -5.21
CA PRO A 118 -116.77 22.49 -5.22
C PRO A 118 -115.35 21.91 -5.36
N ARG A 119 -114.50 22.53 -6.16
CA ARG A 119 -113.10 22.07 -6.31
C ARG A 119 -112.41 22.05 -4.93
N CYS A 120 -111.59 21.02 -4.61
CA CYS A 120 -110.80 21.07 -3.36
C CYS A 120 -110.02 22.38 -3.33
N PRO A 121 -110.09 23.17 -2.25
CA PRO A 121 -109.28 24.39 -2.13
C PRO A 121 -107.78 24.08 -2.18
N GLY A 122 -107.37 22.85 -1.86
CA GLY A 122 -105.98 22.38 -1.96
C GLY A 122 -105.59 21.88 -3.35
N CYS A 123 -106.22 20.82 -3.87
CA CYS A 123 -105.78 20.16 -5.11
C CYS A 123 -106.57 20.58 -6.37
N ALA A 124 -107.60 21.43 -6.25
CA ALA A 124 -108.47 21.91 -7.32
C ALA A 124 -109.21 20.82 -8.14
N ARG A 125 -109.10 19.54 -7.74
CA ARG A 125 -109.81 18.40 -8.33
C ARG A 125 -111.15 18.18 -7.63
N THR A 126 -112.11 17.61 -8.36
CA THR A 126 -113.49 17.36 -7.88
C THR A 126 -113.79 15.89 -7.61
N HIS A 127 -113.01 14.95 -8.17
CA HIS A 127 -113.23 13.50 -8.00
C HIS A 127 -112.62 12.93 -6.70
N THR A 128 -111.78 13.72 -6.03
CA THR A 128 -111.00 13.29 -4.87
C THR A 128 -111.75 13.47 -3.55
N TRP A 129 -112.99 13.96 -3.58
CA TRP A 129 -113.82 14.12 -2.40
C TRP A 129 -114.38 12.78 -1.93
N VAL A 130 -114.14 12.47 -0.66
CA VAL A 130 -114.66 11.30 0.04
C VAL A 130 -115.56 11.78 1.16
N VAL A 131 -116.70 11.09 1.36
CA VAL A 131 -117.66 11.44 2.42
C VAL A 131 -117.09 11.02 3.78
N GLY A 132 -117.03 11.94 4.74
CA GLY A 132 -116.44 11.70 6.08
C GLY A 132 -114.94 12.00 6.15
N ALA A 133 -114.27 11.61 7.24
CA ALA A 133 -112.84 11.83 7.45
C ALA A 133 -111.99 10.71 6.84
N LEU A 134 -111.12 11.03 5.88
CA LEU A 134 -110.19 10.04 5.31
C LEU A 134 -109.02 9.79 6.27
N SER A 135 -108.87 8.56 6.77
CA SER A 135 -107.70 8.16 7.56
C SER A 135 -106.53 7.82 6.64
N LEU A 136 -105.49 8.67 6.62
CA LEU A 136 -104.22 8.41 5.92
C LEU A 136 -103.28 7.45 6.67
N GLU A 137 -103.73 6.91 7.80
CA GLU A 137 -102.93 6.10 8.69
C GLU A 137 -102.37 4.85 8.00
N GLY A 138 -103.14 4.22 7.11
CA GLY A 138 -102.70 3.07 6.31
C GLY A 138 -101.51 3.39 5.39
N SER A 139 -101.55 4.52 4.67
CA SER A 139 -100.46 4.95 3.78
C SER A 139 -99.20 5.34 4.56
N ILE A 140 -99.37 6.01 5.71
CA ILE A 140 -98.25 6.37 6.59
C ILE A 140 -97.60 5.11 7.19
N LEU A 141 -98.40 4.11 7.59
CA LEU A 141 -97.90 2.84 8.11
C LEU A 141 -97.18 2.02 7.02
N SER A 142 -97.71 1.99 5.79
CA SER A 142 -97.03 1.33 4.66
C SER A 142 -95.68 1.98 4.35
N ASN A 143 -95.63 3.31 4.25
CA ASN A 143 -94.40 4.06 4.04
C ASN A 143 -93.38 3.86 5.17
N LYS A 144 -93.84 3.77 6.43
CA LYS A 144 -92.97 3.42 7.57
C LYS A 144 -92.42 2.00 7.47
N LYS A 145 -93.25 1.02 7.04
CA LYS A 145 -92.85 -0.37 6.82
C LYS A 145 -91.82 -0.48 5.70
N GLU A 146 -92.04 0.20 4.58
CA GLU A 146 -91.10 0.27 3.45
C GLU A 146 -89.78 0.93 3.82
N ARG A 147 -89.80 2.07 4.54
CA ARG A 147 -88.57 2.70 5.04
C ARG A 147 -87.78 1.76 5.94
N ARG A 148 -88.45 1.02 6.83
CA ARG A 148 -87.78 0.00 7.67
C ARG A 148 -87.20 -1.14 6.84
N LYS A 149 -87.90 -1.61 5.79
CA LYS A 149 -87.37 -2.61 4.86
C LYS A 149 -86.11 -2.09 4.15
N ARG A 150 -86.15 -0.88 3.59
CA ARG A 150 -84.98 -0.23 2.96
C ARG A 150 -83.79 -0.10 3.92
N GLN A 151 -84.03 0.38 5.13
CA GLN A 151 -82.97 0.48 6.16
C GLN A 151 -82.36 -0.89 6.52
N ARG A 152 -83.15 -1.97 6.51
CA ARG A 152 -82.63 -3.33 6.75
C ARG A 152 -81.75 -3.78 5.59
N LEU A 153 -82.18 -3.54 4.34
CA LEU A 153 -81.40 -3.85 3.15
C LEU A 153 -80.10 -3.05 3.09
N GLU A 154 -80.16 -1.74 3.35
CA GLU A 154 -78.97 -0.87 3.44
C GLU A 154 -77.99 -1.37 4.50
N LYS A 155 -78.48 -1.74 5.69
CA LYS A 155 -77.63 -2.33 6.74
C LYS A 155 -76.96 -3.63 6.30
N ARG A 156 -77.71 -4.54 5.65
CA ARG A 156 -77.16 -5.80 5.10
C ARG A 156 -76.10 -5.52 4.04
N ALA A 157 -76.37 -4.59 3.12
CA ALA A 157 -75.42 -4.18 2.09
C ALA A 157 -74.14 -3.57 2.69
N ILE A 158 -74.27 -2.70 3.70
CA ILE A 158 -73.11 -2.12 4.42
C ILE A 158 -72.28 -3.23 5.08
N ILE A 159 -72.91 -4.20 5.74
CA ILE A 159 -72.21 -5.33 6.37
C ILE A 159 -71.45 -6.14 5.31
N ARG A 160 -72.08 -6.46 4.17
CA ARG A 160 -71.42 -7.17 3.06
C ARG A 160 -70.21 -6.39 2.53
N ILE A 161 -70.36 -5.10 2.25
CA ILE A 161 -69.26 -4.23 1.80
C ILE A 161 -68.13 -4.19 2.83
N GLN A 162 -68.45 -4.06 4.13
CA GLN A 162 -67.45 -4.06 5.19
C GLN A 162 -66.70 -5.40 5.28
N ALA A 163 -67.40 -6.53 5.10
CA ALA A 163 -66.79 -7.86 5.08
C ALA A 163 -65.81 -8.00 3.91
N ILE A 164 -66.20 -7.58 2.70
CA ILE A 164 -65.35 -7.61 1.51
C ILE A 164 -64.09 -6.75 1.73
N ILE A 165 -64.25 -5.50 2.19
CA ILE A 165 -63.11 -4.59 2.43
C ILE A 165 -62.16 -5.17 3.48
N ARG A 166 -62.69 -5.76 4.57
CA ARG A 166 -61.87 -6.43 5.59
C ARG A 166 -61.12 -7.63 5.01
N GLY A 167 -61.78 -8.44 4.17
CA GLY A 167 -61.17 -9.57 3.48
C GLY A 167 -60.01 -9.14 2.57
N ILE A 168 -60.21 -8.10 1.75
CA ILE A 168 -59.17 -7.54 0.88
C ILE A 168 -57.98 -7.06 1.71
N ARG A 169 -58.24 -6.29 2.79
CA ARG A 169 -57.17 -5.80 3.67
C ARG A 169 -56.44 -6.93 4.40
N ALA A 170 -57.15 -7.97 4.83
CA ALA A 170 -56.54 -9.13 5.48
C ALA A 170 -55.62 -9.89 4.51
N ARG A 171 -56.05 -10.11 3.26
CA ARG A 171 -55.22 -10.74 2.22
C ARG A 171 -53.96 -9.93 1.93
N ALA A 172 -54.10 -8.62 1.70
CA ALA A 172 -52.96 -7.73 1.48
C ALA A 172 -51.98 -7.74 2.68
N ARG A 173 -52.49 -7.77 3.92
CA ARG A 173 -51.65 -7.88 5.11
C ARG A 173 -50.94 -9.23 5.20
N CYS A 174 -51.64 -10.32 4.88
CA CYS A 174 -51.05 -11.66 4.85
C CYS A 174 -49.93 -11.76 3.81
N GLU A 175 -50.08 -11.15 2.64
CA GLU A 175 -49.01 -11.08 1.62
C GLU A 175 -47.78 -10.35 2.14
N ILE A 176 -47.96 -9.19 2.78
CA ILE A 176 -46.86 -8.43 3.40
C ILE A 176 -46.16 -9.29 4.46
N LEU A 177 -46.91 -9.93 5.35
CA LEU A 177 -46.34 -10.78 6.41
C LEU A 177 -45.61 -12.01 5.85
N ARG A 178 -46.10 -12.62 4.77
CA ARG A 178 -45.40 -13.71 4.08
C ARG A 178 -44.09 -13.21 3.48
N ALA A 179 -44.12 -12.08 2.78
CA ALA A 179 -42.92 -11.47 2.20
C ALA A 179 -41.89 -11.08 3.27
N GLU A 180 -42.33 -10.51 4.41
CA GLU A 180 -41.47 -10.20 5.56
C GLU A 180 -40.85 -11.47 6.16
N LYS A 181 -41.64 -12.53 6.33
CA LYS A 181 -41.15 -13.82 6.81
C LYS A 181 -40.14 -14.44 5.86
N GLU A 182 -40.43 -14.46 4.56
CA GLU A 182 -39.52 -14.95 3.52
C GLU A 182 -38.20 -14.16 3.51
N ALA A 183 -38.27 -12.84 3.63
CA ALA A 183 -37.09 -11.98 3.73
C ALA A 183 -36.27 -12.28 4.99
N HIS A 184 -36.93 -12.48 6.14
CA HIS A 184 -36.27 -12.86 7.39
C HIS A 184 -35.61 -14.24 7.30
N ASP A 185 -36.32 -15.24 6.77
CA ASP A 185 -35.79 -16.58 6.57
C ASP A 185 -34.61 -16.57 5.59
N ALA A 186 -34.68 -15.77 4.52
CA ALA A 186 -33.56 -15.57 3.59
C ALA A 186 -32.32 -14.97 4.28
N LEU A 187 -32.49 -14.04 5.23
CA LEU A 187 -31.39 -13.50 6.04
C LEU A 187 -30.80 -14.58 6.96
N ILE A 188 -31.63 -15.42 7.58
CA ILE A 188 -31.16 -16.57 8.39
C ILE A 188 -30.36 -17.54 7.51
N TYR A 189 -30.89 -17.96 6.35
CA TYR A 189 -30.17 -18.86 5.47
C TYR A 189 -28.86 -18.27 4.95
N LYS A 190 -28.84 -16.98 4.63
CA LYS A 190 -27.62 -16.27 4.22
C LYS A 190 -26.60 -16.26 5.35
N SER A 191 -27.01 -15.91 6.56
CA SER A 191 -26.10 -15.88 7.73
C SER A 191 -25.58 -17.28 8.07
N ALA A 192 -26.43 -18.30 8.07
CA ALA A 192 -26.04 -19.70 8.26
C ALA A 192 -25.05 -20.17 7.18
N SER A 193 -25.27 -19.79 5.92
CA SER A 193 -24.38 -20.09 4.80
C SER A 193 -23.00 -19.46 4.98
N ILE A 194 -22.95 -18.19 5.43
CA ILE A 194 -21.70 -17.49 5.72
C ILE A 194 -20.96 -18.18 6.89
N ILE A 195 -21.65 -18.48 7.98
CA ILE A 195 -21.06 -19.16 9.14
C ILE A 195 -20.51 -20.53 8.73
N ALA A 196 -21.27 -21.31 7.97
CA ALA A 196 -20.85 -22.62 7.47
C ALA A 196 -19.62 -22.49 6.55
N ALA A 197 -19.57 -21.51 5.65
CA ALA A 197 -18.43 -21.26 4.78
C ALA A 197 -17.17 -20.89 5.57
N VAL A 198 -17.29 -19.98 6.54
CA VAL A 198 -16.17 -19.58 7.42
C VAL A 198 -15.66 -20.77 8.24
N TYR A 199 -16.58 -21.57 8.80
CA TYR A 199 -16.23 -22.74 9.58
C TYR A 199 -15.52 -23.82 8.74
N ARG A 200 -16.03 -24.14 7.54
CA ARG A 200 -15.36 -25.05 6.59
C ARG A 200 -13.97 -24.54 6.22
N GLY A 201 -13.85 -23.27 5.85
CA GLY A 201 -12.56 -22.66 5.54
C GLY A 201 -11.57 -22.67 6.72
N HIS A 202 -12.05 -22.49 7.94
CA HIS A 202 -11.21 -22.63 9.14
C HIS A 202 -10.71 -24.08 9.33
N LEU A 203 -11.60 -25.07 9.18
CA LEU A 203 -11.23 -26.50 9.27
C LEU A 203 -10.20 -26.89 8.19
N ASP A 204 -10.37 -26.40 6.97
CA ASP A 204 -9.47 -26.69 5.85
C ASP A 204 -8.10 -26.05 6.05
N ARG A 205 -8.04 -24.79 6.48
CA ARG A 205 -6.77 -24.13 6.83
C ARG A 205 -6.04 -24.88 7.95
N ARG A 206 -6.76 -25.32 8.98
CA ARG A 206 -6.19 -26.10 10.08
C ARG A 206 -5.63 -27.44 9.60
N ALA A 207 -6.35 -28.11 8.68
CA ALA A 207 -5.88 -29.32 8.02
C ALA A 207 -4.59 -29.07 7.23
N ALA A 208 -4.60 -28.05 6.37
CA ALA A 208 -3.45 -27.70 5.52
C ALA A 208 -2.20 -27.33 6.33
N VAL A 209 -2.37 -26.62 7.46
CA VAL A 209 -1.26 -26.34 8.39
C VAL A 209 -0.70 -27.64 8.98
N THR A 210 -1.57 -28.55 9.41
CA THR A 210 -1.18 -29.84 9.98
C THR A 210 -0.48 -30.72 8.95
N GLU A 211 -0.99 -30.80 7.72
CA GLU A 211 -0.40 -31.57 6.62
C GLU A 211 0.96 -31.03 6.19
N ARG A 212 1.12 -29.70 6.13
CA ARG A 212 2.43 -29.07 5.94
C ARG A 212 3.40 -29.45 7.05
N GLY A 213 2.94 -29.42 8.31
CA GLY A 213 3.72 -29.88 9.45
C GLY A 213 4.16 -31.35 9.32
N LEU A 214 3.24 -32.24 8.94
CA LEU A 214 3.55 -33.65 8.69
C LEU A 214 4.58 -33.85 7.57
N LYS A 215 4.49 -33.06 6.50
CA LYS A 215 5.49 -33.09 5.42
C LYS A 215 6.88 -32.70 5.91
N ILE A 216 6.99 -31.62 6.70
CA ILE A 216 8.24 -31.18 7.32
C ILE A 216 8.83 -32.28 8.21
N ILE A 217 8.00 -32.95 9.01
CA ILE A 217 8.43 -34.03 9.89
C ILE A 217 8.89 -35.25 9.05
N LYS A 218 8.18 -35.59 7.97
CA LYS A 218 8.50 -36.72 7.10
C LYS A 218 9.83 -36.52 6.36
N GLU A 219 10.13 -35.30 5.94
CA GLU A 219 11.38 -34.93 5.26
C GLU A 219 12.55 -34.72 6.22
N ALA A 220 12.29 -34.58 7.53
CA ALA A 220 13.33 -34.38 8.52
C ALA A 220 14.11 -35.68 8.81
N GLN A 221 15.40 -35.54 9.09
CA GLN A 221 16.22 -36.66 9.54
C GLN A 221 15.82 -37.13 10.94
N ASP A 222 15.89 -38.45 11.18
CA ASP A 222 15.48 -39.09 12.44
C ASP A 222 16.13 -38.46 13.69
N ILE A 223 17.40 -38.03 13.59
CA ILE A 223 18.11 -37.38 14.70
C ILE A 223 17.41 -36.06 15.09
N VAL A 224 17.01 -35.25 14.11
CA VAL A 224 16.32 -33.97 14.34
C VAL A 224 14.94 -34.22 14.93
N VAL A 225 14.23 -35.23 14.41
CA VAL A 225 12.92 -35.63 14.93
C VAL A 225 13.04 -36.10 16.39
N SER A 226 14.05 -36.92 16.71
CA SER A 226 14.28 -37.41 18.08
C SER A 226 14.60 -36.28 19.07
N GLU A 227 15.31 -35.25 18.63
CA GLU A 227 15.61 -34.06 19.42
C GLU A 227 14.37 -33.18 19.60
N ALA A 228 13.55 -33.02 18.56
CA ALA A 228 12.30 -32.25 18.62
C ALA A 228 11.26 -32.86 19.56
N ILE A 229 11.21 -34.21 19.64
CA ILE A 229 10.29 -34.94 20.52
C ILE A 229 10.72 -34.84 21.99
N ARG A 230 11.98 -34.53 22.29
CA ARG A 230 12.49 -34.45 23.67
C ARG A 230 11.68 -33.41 24.47
N PRO A 231 11.24 -33.73 25.70
CA PRO A 231 10.44 -32.82 26.50
C PRO A 231 11.24 -31.55 26.81
N THR A 232 10.63 -30.39 26.55
CA THR A 232 11.15 -29.07 26.90
C THR A 232 10.29 -28.51 28.02
N LYS A 233 10.86 -27.71 28.93
CA LYS A 233 10.10 -27.10 30.05
C LYS A 233 8.84 -26.40 29.51
N GLY A 234 7.66 -26.83 29.99
CA GLY A 234 6.37 -26.24 29.62
C GLY A 234 5.74 -26.75 28.31
N CYS A 235 6.42 -27.57 27.52
CA CYS A 235 5.90 -28.08 26.24
C CYS A 235 6.05 -29.60 26.14
N HIS A 236 5.01 -30.32 26.57
CA HIS A 236 4.92 -31.77 26.45
C HIS A 236 4.35 -32.14 25.09
N VAL A 237 5.17 -32.83 24.31
CA VAL A 237 4.83 -33.35 22.98
C VAL A 237 4.73 -34.87 23.09
N PHE A 238 3.75 -35.47 22.43
CA PHE A 238 3.66 -36.93 22.31
C PHE A 238 3.95 -37.38 20.88
N TRP A 239 4.44 -38.60 20.72
CA TRP A 239 4.72 -39.17 19.41
C TRP A 239 4.32 -40.64 19.37
N TYR A 240 3.84 -41.08 18.20
CA TYR A 240 3.39 -42.46 17.98
C TYR A 240 4.59 -43.39 17.90
N LYS A 241 4.60 -44.42 18.76
CA LYS A 241 5.71 -45.38 18.85
C LYS A 241 5.66 -46.41 17.72
N ARG A 242 4.47 -46.91 17.39
CA ARG A 242 4.30 -47.96 16.38
C ARG A 242 4.58 -47.42 14.98
N LYS A 243 5.23 -48.24 14.15
CA LYS A 243 5.54 -47.86 12.75
C LYS A 243 4.28 -47.73 11.90
N GLU A 244 3.29 -48.59 12.15
CA GLU A 244 1.99 -48.59 11.45
C GLU A 244 1.19 -47.32 11.74
N GLU A 245 1.13 -46.89 13.01
CA GLU A 245 0.48 -45.65 13.42
C GLU A 245 1.12 -44.44 12.75
N ARG A 246 2.46 -44.42 12.65
CA ARG A 246 3.18 -43.37 11.92
C ARG A 246 2.89 -43.40 10.43
N ALA A 247 2.87 -44.58 9.81
CA ALA A 247 2.54 -44.73 8.40
C ALA A 247 1.11 -44.23 8.11
N LEU A 248 0.16 -44.55 9.00
CA LEU A 248 -1.21 -44.06 8.89
C LEU A 248 -1.31 -42.55 9.14
N LEU A 249 -0.54 -42.01 10.10
CA LEU A 249 -0.46 -40.59 10.38
C LEU A 249 -0.08 -39.78 9.14
N TYR A 250 0.95 -40.22 8.40
CA TYR A 250 1.41 -39.54 7.19
C TYR A 250 0.47 -39.71 5.99
N LYS A 251 -0.34 -40.77 5.95
CA LYS A 251 -1.34 -40.98 4.89
C LYS A 251 -2.59 -40.15 5.16
N ASN A 252 -3.15 -40.28 6.35
CA ASN A 252 -4.35 -39.57 6.78
C ASN A 252 -4.42 -39.57 8.32
N TYR A 253 -3.99 -38.47 8.93
CA TYR A 253 -3.99 -38.33 10.39
C TYR A 253 -5.41 -38.32 10.99
N ARG A 254 -6.42 -37.85 10.26
CA ARG A 254 -7.82 -37.86 10.73
C ARG A 254 -8.35 -39.28 10.84
N LEU A 255 -8.01 -40.15 9.88
CA LEU A 255 -8.37 -41.56 9.91
C LEU A 255 -7.71 -42.29 11.09
N LEU A 256 -6.46 -41.97 11.41
CA LEU A 256 -5.79 -42.50 12.61
C LEU A 256 -6.56 -42.12 13.88
N VAL A 257 -6.91 -40.85 14.05
CA VAL A 257 -7.63 -40.36 15.23
C VAL A 257 -9.04 -40.95 15.33
N ALA A 258 -9.73 -41.14 14.21
CA ALA A 258 -11.01 -41.83 14.18
C ALA A 258 -10.90 -43.30 14.64
N ARG A 259 -9.85 -44.02 14.21
CA ARG A 259 -9.60 -45.41 14.62
C ARG A 259 -9.19 -45.54 16.08
N THR A 260 -8.52 -44.54 16.65
CA THR A 260 -8.18 -44.52 18.08
C THR A 260 -9.32 -44.00 18.96
N GLY A 261 -10.53 -43.81 18.40
CA GLY A 261 -11.70 -43.35 19.15
C GLY A 261 -11.54 -41.93 19.69
N ASN A 262 -10.84 -41.04 18.97
CA ASN A 262 -10.52 -39.68 19.41
C ASN A 262 -9.70 -39.60 20.71
N GLN A 263 -8.92 -40.64 21.02
CA GLN A 263 -7.94 -40.62 22.10
C GLN A 263 -6.52 -40.67 21.50
N PRO A 264 -5.74 -39.58 21.54
CA PRO A 264 -6.06 -38.22 21.97
C PRO A 264 -6.97 -37.45 20.98
N PRO A 265 -7.64 -36.36 21.43
CA PRO A 265 -8.59 -35.63 20.58
C PRO A 265 -7.88 -34.94 19.41
N LEU A 266 -8.60 -34.79 18.30
CA LEU A 266 -8.05 -34.29 17.02
C LEU A 266 -7.30 -32.96 17.17
N HIS A 267 -7.90 -31.98 17.87
CA HIS A 267 -7.29 -30.67 18.07
C HIS A 267 -5.93 -30.75 18.81
N ARG A 268 -5.78 -31.71 19.72
CA ARG A 268 -4.54 -31.93 20.47
C ARG A 268 -3.48 -32.58 19.58
N VAL A 269 -3.89 -33.50 18.70
CA VAL A 269 -3.00 -34.11 17.69
C VAL A 269 -2.51 -33.07 16.70
N GLU A 270 -3.39 -32.26 16.15
CA GLU A 270 -3.05 -31.18 15.19
C GLU A 270 -2.08 -30.18 15.82
N LYS A 271 -2.40 -29.66 17.02
CA LYS A 271 -1.51 -28.75 17.75
C LYS A 271 -0.15 -29.38 18.03
N ASN A 272 -0.12 -30.65 18.43
CA ASN A 272 1.11 -31.37 18.72
C ASN A 272 2.00 -31.54 17.46
N ILE A 273 1.40 -31.85 16.30
CA ILE A 273 2.12 -31.95 15.03
C ILE A 273 2.75 -30.59 14.65
N VAL A 274 1.98 -29.50 14.79
CA VAL A 274 2.47 -28.15 14.48
C VAL A 274 3.66 -27.79 15.37
N ILE A 275 3.56 -28.03 16.67
CA ILE A 275 4.65 -27.79 17.64
C ILE A 275 5.91 -28.62 17.28
N ILE A 276 5.76 -29.88 16.88
CA ILE A 276 6.90 -30.69 16.45
C ILE A 276 7.55 -30.09 15.21
N ALA A 277 6.74 -29.69 14.22
CA ALA A 277 7.23 -29.09 12.99
C ALA A 277 8.00 -27.78 13.26
N GLU A 278 7.48 -26.92 14.14
CA GLU A 278 8.15 -25.71 14.60
C GLU A 278 9.50 -26.01 15.25
N LYS A 279 9.54 -26.98 16.19
CA LYS A 279 10.80 -27.42 16.82
C LYS A 279 11.81 -27.94 15.81
N ILE A 280 11.37 -28.72 14.83
CA ILE A 280 12.24 -29.22 13.76
C ILE A 280 12.83 -28.06 12.95
N SER A 281 12.03 -27.06 12.59
CA SER A 281 12.51 -25.88 11.88
C SER A 281 13.56 -25.12 12.69
N ILE A 282 13.30 -24.86 13.97
CA ILE A 282 14.26 -24.19 14.87
C ILE A 282 15.58 -24.96 14.95
N ILE A 283 15.53 -26.29 15.13
CA ILE A 283 16.75 -27.12 15.20
C ILE A 283 17.51 -27.09 13.87
N LYS A 284 16.80 -27.13 12.74
CA LYS A 284 17.42 -27.02 11.40
C LYS A 284 18.13 -25.67 11.26
N ASP A 285 17.46 -24.59 11.64
CA ASP A 285 17.99 -23.23 11.54
C ASP A 285 19.22 -23.04 12.43
N GLU A 286 19.17 -23.50 13.69
CA GLU A 286 20.31 -23.46 14.60
C GLU A 286 21.53 -24.21 14.03
N ARG A 287 21.31 -25.42 13.49
CA ARG A 287 22.39 -26.22 12.89
C ARG A 287 22.94 -25.53 11.64
N ALA A 288 22.08 -24.97 10.80
CA ALA A 288 22.48 -24.19 9.63
C ALA A 288 23.32 -22.98 10.04
N THR A 289 22.90 -22.22 11.07
CA THR A 289 23.67 -21.08 11.61
C THR A 289 25.03 -21.52 12.14
N ARG A 290 25.13 -22.66 12.85
CA ARG A 290 26.43 -23.19 13.33
C ARG A 290 27.36 -23.55 12.17
N ILE A 291 26.84 -24.19 11.12
CA ILE A 291 27.61 -24.51 9.91
C ILE A 291 28.07 -23.22 9.23
N GLN A 292 27.16 -22.27 8.98
CA GLN A 292 27.46 -20.98 8.38
C GLN A 292 28.52 -20.21 9.17
N LYS A 293 28.42 -20.16 10.51
CA LYS A 293 29.42 -19.53 11.39
C LYS A 293 30.81 -20.16 11.20
N ARG A 294 30.89 -21.48 11.12
CA ARG A 294 32.15 -22.21 10.89
C ARG A 294 32.74 -21.92 9.51
N VAL A 295 31.91 -21.93 8.47
CA VAL A 295 32.31 -21.63 7.09
C VAL A 295 32.79 -20.19 6.96
N ARG A 296 32.05 -19.22 7.50
CA ARG A 296 32.46 -17.81 7.55
C ARG A 296 33.82 -17.64 8.25
N GLY A 297 34.04 -18.36 9.37
CA GLY A 297 35.34 -18.39 10.05
C GLY A 297 36.47 -19.01 9.22
N MET A 298 36.21 -20.07 8.45
CA MET A 298 37.19 -20.67 7.53
C MET A 298 37.55 -19.71 6.40
N ASN A 299 36.54 -19.09 5.79
CA ASN A 299 36.73 -18.11 4.72
C ASN A 299 37.53 -16.89 5.21
N GLY A 300 37.19 -16.37 6.40
CA GLY A 300 37.95 -15.29 7.03
C GLY A 300 39.42 -15.65 7.25
N ARG A 301 39.72 -16.87 7.73
CA ARG A 301 41.12 -17.34 7.88
C ARG A 301 41.84 -17.47 6.55
N LYS A 302 41.19 -17.99 5.51
CA LYS A 302 41.77 -18.10 4.15
C LYS A 302 42.09 -16.71 3.59
N PHE A 303 41.16 -15.77 3.75
CA PHE A 303 41.33 -14.38 3.34
C PHE A 303 42.48 -13.70 4.07
N ILE A 304 42.55 -13.82 5.40
CA ILE A 304 43.65 -13.25 6.21
C ILE A 304 45.00 -13.85 5.80
N ARG A 305 45.05 -15.16 5.53
CA ARG A 305 46.29 -15.81 5.07
C ARG A 305 46.75 -15.24 3.72
N GLN A 306 45.85 -15.13 2.75
CA GLN A 306 46.16 -14.53 1.45
C GLN A 306 46.60 -13.07 1.61
N TYR A 307 45.87 -12.28 2.40
CA TYR A 307 46.22 -10.88 2.69
C TYR A 307 47.62 -10.75 3.31
N ARG A 308 47.97 -11.61 4.29
CA ARG A 308 49.30 -11.62 4.91
C ARG A 308 50.40 -11.94 3.90
N VAL A 309 50.18 -12.91 3.01
CA VAL A 309 51.13 -13.25 1.94
C VAL A 309 51.36 -12.06 1.02
N GLU A 310 50.30 -11.37 0.60
CA GLU A 310 50.40 -10.17 -0.24
C GLU A 310 51.13 -9.02 0.47
N VAL A 311 50.86 -8.79 1.76
CA VAL A 311 51.57 -7.79 2.56
C VAL A 311 53.06 -8.15 2.67
N SER A 312 53.40 -9.41 2.98
CA SER A 312 54.78 -9.88 3.02
C SER A 312 55.49 -9.72 1.67
N TYR A 313 54.81 -10.01 0.56
CA TYR A 313 55.35 -9.80 -0.78
C TYR A 313 55.63 -8.32 -1.08
N LEU A 314 54.71 -7.42 -0.70
CA LEU A 314 54.93 -5.98 -0.82
C LEU A 314 56.10 -5.49 0.04
N ILE A 315 56.24 -6.00 1.27
CA ILE A 315 57.38 -5.69 2.15
C ILE A 315 58.67 -6.19 1.50
N ALA A 316 58.71 -7.43 1.01
CA ALA A 316 59.88 -8.00 0.34
C ALA A 316 60.32 -7.16 -0.87
N LYS A 317 59.37 -6.70 -1.71
CA LYS A 317 59.66 -5.77 -2.81
C LYS A 317 60.27 -4.45 -2.34
N LYS A 318 59.72 -3.86 -1.28
CA LYS A 318 60.26 -2.62 -0.69
C LYS A 318 61.68 -2.83 -0.13
N CYS A 319 61.90 -3.90 0.63
CA CYS A 319 63.20 -4.25 1.17
C CYS A 319 64.23 -4.52 0.05
N ALA A 320 63.85 -5.22 -1.02
CA ALA A 320 64.73 -5.45 -2.16
C ALA A 320 65.19 -4.13 -2.80
N ALA A 321 64.29 -3.16 -2.99
CA ALA A 321 64.65 -1.83 -3.47
C ALA A 321 65.62 -1.11 -2.52
N VAL A 322 65.38 -1.17 -1.21
CA VAL A 322 66.28 -0.61 -0.19
C VAL A 322 67.66 -1.27 -0.24
N PHE A 323 67.73 -2.60 -0.36
CA PHE A 323 69.01 -3.31 -0.47
C PHE A 323 69.78 -2.96 -1.75
N CYS A 324 69.10 -2.77 -2.88
CA CYS A 324 69.73 -2.26 -4.10
C CYS A 324 70.38 -0.90 -3.87
N VAL A 325 69.66 0.04 -3.23
CA VAL A 325 70.19 1.37 -2.88
C VAL A 325 71.37 1.25 -1.92
N GLN A 326 71.25 0.45 -0.86
CA GLN A 326 72.33 0.21 0.10
C GLN A 326 73.56 -0.41 -0.55
N ARG A 327 73.39 -1.33 -1.50
CA ARG A 327 74.50 -1.96 -2.24
C ARG A 327 75.25 -0.94 -3.08
N VAL A 328 74.53 -0.12 -3.85
CA VAL A 328 75.13 0.96 -4.65
C VAL A 328 75.87 1.94 -3.74
N PHE A 329 75.27 2.32 -2.61
CA PHE A 329 75.89 3.21 -1.63
C PHE A 329 77.17 2.63 -1.01
N ARG A 330 77.15 1.36 -0.60
CA ARG A 330 78.34 0.66 -0.06
C ARG A 330 79.46 0.56 -1.10
N ILE A 331 79.13 0.25 -2.36
CA ILE A 331 80.11 0.25 -3.46
C ILE A 331 80.70 1.64 -3.67
N TRP A 332 79.88 2.68 -3.63
CA TRP A 332 80.33 4.07 -3.75
C TRP A 332 81.30 4.45 -2.62
N ILE A 333 80.97 4.13 -1.36
CA ILE A 333 81.88 4.34 -0.22
C ILE A 333 83.20 3.59 -0.44
N ALA A 334 83.15 2.31 -0.84
CA ALA A 334 84.37 1.52 -1.06
C ALA A 334 85.25 2.13 -2.17
N LYS A 335 84.63 2.62 -3.27
CA LYS A 335 85.33 3.34 -4.33
C LYS A 335 85.97 4.63 -3.83
N ASP A 336 85.24 5.43 -3.06
CA ASP A 336 85.78 6.68 -2.49
C ASP A 336 86.96 6.41 -1.54
N VAL A 337 86.87 5.40 -0.68
CA VAL A 337 87.99 4.97 0.19
C VAL A 337 89.20 4.51 -0.65
N LEU A 338 88.98 3.73 -1.71
CA LEU A 338 90.04 3.29 -2.62
C LEU A 338 90.67 4.48 -3.37
N GLU A 339 89.87 5.42 -3.86
CA GLU A 339 90.37 6.64 -4.51
C GLU A 339 91.22 7.47 -3.55
N ARG A 340 90.79 7.65 -2.30
CA ARG A 340 91.59 8.32 -1.27
C ARG A 340 92.92 7.60 -1.03
N LYS A 341 92.91 6.27 -0.89
CA LYS A 341 94.13 5.46 -0.76
C LYS A 341 95.04 5.56 -1.99
N ARG A 342 94.48 5.53 -3.20
CA ARG A 342 95.22 5.68 -4.45
C ARG A 342 95.86 7.07 -4.55
N LYS A 343 95.13 8.14 -4.21
CA LYS A 343 95.67 9.51 -4.14
C LYS A 343 96.82 9.60 -3.13
N LEU A 344 96.68 8.99 -1.96
CA LEU A 344 97.76 8.92 -0.96
C LEU A 344 98.98 8.14 -1.48
N PHE A 345 98.76 7.02 -2.16
CA PHE A 345 99.84 6.23 -2.77
C PHE A 345 100.56 7.00 -3.87
N ILE A 346 99.83 7.66 -4.78
CA ILE A 346 100.40 8.53 -5.82
C ILE A 346 101.19 9.67 -5.16
N LYS A 347 100.67 10.30 -4.11
CA LYS A 347 101.38 11.36 -3.37
C LYS A 347 102.68 10.85 -2.75
N LYS A 348 102.68 9.63 -2.18
CA LYS A 348 103.90 8.98 -1.67
C LYS A 348 104.90 8.70 -2.80
N GLN A 349 104.46 8.13 -3.93
CA GLN A 349 105.34 7.88 -5.07
C GLN A 349 105.88 9.17 -5.70
N LEU A 350 105.08 10.22 -5.81
CA LEU A 350 105.55 11.55 -6.24
C LEU A 350 106.58 12.11 -5.26
N GLY A 351 106.41 11.91 -3.96
CA GLY A 351 107.42 12.26 -2.95
C GLY A 351 108.73 11.50 -3.12
N VAL A 352 108.68 10.19 -3.40
CA VAL A 352 109.87 9.37 -3.68
C VAL A 352 110.55 9.81 -4.97
N LYS A 353 109.80 9.96 -6.07
CA LYS A 353 110.34 10.45 -7.36
C LYS A 353 110.93 11.86 -7.23
N TYR A 354 110.32 12.73 -6.44
CA TYR A 354 110.88 14.06 -6.16
C TYR A 354 112.21 13.96 -5.41
N LEU A 355 112.34 13.06 -4.42
CA LEU A 355 113.60 12.84 -3.71
C LEU A 355 114.68 12.23 -4.61
N GLU A 356 114.33 11.30 -5.50
CA GLU A 356 115.22 10.75 -6.52
C GLU A 356 115.70 11.83 -7.50
N ASN A 357 114.77 12.63 -8.05
CA ASN A 357 115.11 13.76 -8.91
C ASN A 357 116.01 14.78 -8.18
N LYS A 358 115.78 15.02 -6.89
CA LYS A 358 116.64 15.91 -6.09
C LYS A 358 118.02 15.31 -5.82
N LYS A 359 118.15 13.99 -5.70
CA LYS A 359 119.45 13.30 -5.62
C LYS A 359 120.19 13.40 -6.94
N THR A 360 119.54 13.15 -8.08
CA THR A 360 120.16 13.27 -9.40
C THR A 360 120.52 14.72 -9.72
N GLU A 361 119.70 15.70 -9.32
CA GLU A 361 120.05 17.12 -9.39
C GLU A 361 121.28 17.45 -8.54
N ARG A 362 121.38 16.92 -7.31
CA ARG A 362 122.57 17.09 -6.46
C ARG A 362 123.80 16.43 -7.07
N GLU A 363 123.67 15.25 -7.68
CA GLU A 363 124.76 14.58 -8.39
C GLU A 363 125.18 15.34 -9.66
N MET A 364 124.22 15.89 -10.42
CA MET A 364 124.50 16.81 -11.52
C MET A 364 125.15 18.11 -11.05
N GLN A 365 124.77 18.63 -9.89
CA GLN A 365 125.43 19.80 -9.28
C GLN A 365 126.83 19.44 -8.79
N LYS A 366 127.05 18.27 -8.19
CA LYS A 366 128.36 17.78 -7.80
C LYS A 366 129.27 17.58 -9.00
N THR A 367 128.78 16.98 -10.09
CA THR A 367 129.56 16.84 -11.33
C THR A 367 129.83 18.19 -12.00
N LYS A 368 128.89 19.13 -11.97
CA LYS A 368 129.13 20.52 -12.41
C LYS A 368 130.15 21.23 -11.51
N ALA A 369 130.09 21.03 -10.19
CA ALA A 369 131.06 21.58 -9.25
C ALA A 369 132.45 20.97 -9.48
N LEU A 370 132.55 19.65 -9.62
CA LEU A 370 133.81 18.96 -9.93
C LEU A 370 134.39 19.42 -11.28
N LYS A 371 133.54 19.65 -12.30
CA LYS A 371 133.98 20.29 -13.55
C LYS A 371 134.46 21.72 -13.36
N ARG A 372 133.83 22.50 -12.46
CA ARG A 372 134.32 23.85 -12.11
C ARG A 372 135.62 23.79 -11.33
N ASP A 373 135.79 22.85 -10.40
CA ASP A 373 137.01 22.67 -9.60
C ASP A 373 138.17 22.24 -10.50
N VAL A 374 137.95 21.29 -11.42
CA VAL A 374 138.95 20.92 -12.44
C VAL A 374 139.28 22.10 -13.35
N MET A 375 138.27 22.90 -13.75
CA MET A 375 138.49 24.11 -14.54
C MET A 375 139.24 25.19 -13.74
N GLN A 376 138.97 25.31 -12.43
CA GLN A 376 139.69 26.20 -11.52
C GLN A 376 141.11 25.73 -11.25
N GLU A 377 141.39 24.43 -11.17
CA GLU A 377 142.75 23.88 -11.13
C GLU A 377 143.52 24.16 -12.43
N TYR A 378 142.82 24.10 -13.57
CA TYR A 378 143.42 24.47 -14.85
C TYR A 378 143.74 25.98 -14.91
N ILE A 379 142.81 26.81 -14.46
CA ILE A 379 142.98 28.27 -14.35
C ILE A 379 144.06 28.61 -13.32
N SER A 380 144.14 27.91 -12.18
CA SER A 380 145.15 28.17 -11.14
C SER A 380 146.53 27.72 -11.58
N LYS A 381 146.68 26.62 -12.34
CA LYS A 381 147.95 26.26 -13.00
C LYS A 381 148.37 27.30 -14.04
N GLU A 382 147.44 27.78 -14.88
CA GLU A 382 147.73 28.91 -15.78
C GLU A 382 148.08 30.19 -15.01
N HIS A 383 147.46 30.42 -13.85
CA HIS A 383 147.71 31.60 -13.02
C HIS A 383 149.05 31.49 -12.26
N VAL A 384 149.46 30.30 -11.84
CA VAL A 384 150.80 30.02 -11.28
C VAL A 384 151.86 30.21 -12.37
N ASP A 385 151.64 29.72 -13.59
CA ASP A 385 152.54 29.97 -14.73
C ASP A 385 152.60 31.46 -15.16
N ARG A 386 151.53 32.22 -14.89
CA ARG A 386 151.49 33.68 -15.11
C ARG A 386 152.09 34.47 -13.93
N MET A 387 151.95 33.98 -12.70
CA MET A 387 152.49 34.59 -11.48
C MET A 387 153.99 34.36 -11.32
N ASP A 388 154.52 33.20 -11.74
CA ASP A 388 155.96 32.97 -11.83
C ASP A 388 156.65 33.91 -12.83
N ARG A 389 155.93 34.41 -13.84
CA ARG A 389 156.44 35.45 -14.76
C ARG A 389 156.29 36.88 -14.24
N LEU A 390 155.50 37.10 -13.19
CA LEU A 390 155.18 38.44 -12.67
C LEU A 390 155.81 38.74 -11.30
N LEU A 391 156.42 37.75 -10.63
CA LEU A 391 157.09 37.93 -9.34
C LEU A 391 158.56 38.41 -9.41
N TYR A 392 159.09 38.75 -10.59
CA TYR A 392 160.43 39.36 -10.75
C TYR A 392 160.44 40.90 -10.78
N ARG A 393 159.30 41.59 -10.58
CA ARG A 393 159.30 43.06 -10.40
C ARG A 393 158.21 43.54 -9.45
N GLY A 394 158.66 43.91 -8.25
CA GLY A 394 158.38 45.23 -7.67
C GLY A 394 156.97 45.51 -7.16
N ASP A 395 156.86 45.41 -5.83
CA ASP A 395 156.45 46.50 -4.93
C ASP A 395 155.09 47.20 -5.08
N ARG A 396 154.39 47.17 -3.92
CA ARG A 396 153.44 48.14 -3.35
C ARG A 396 151.93 47.90 -3.54
N TYR A 397 151.27 48.19 -2.41
CA TYR A 397 149.85 48.37 -2.11
C TYR A 397 149.08 47.14 -1.61
N LYS A 398 148.88 46.99 -0.29
CA LYS A 398 147.91 47.67 0.60
C LYS A 398 146.44 47.37 0.26
N THR A 399 145.77 46.86 1.30
CA THR A 399 144.31 46.86 1.57
C THR A 399 143.49 45.89 0.72
N LYS A 400 142.48 45.17 1.23
CA LYS A 400 141.44 45.63 2.14
C LYS A 400 140.56 44.45 2.61
N LEU A 401 140.25 44.46 3.91
CA LEU A 401 139.00 44.00 4.55
C LEU A 401 138.50 42.57 4.28
N GLU A 402 138.88 41.65 5.16
CA GLU A 402 138.01 40.57 5.62
C GLU A 402 137.91 40.64 7.15
N ARG A 403 136.67 40.62 7.68
CA ARG A 403 136.23 40.05 8.97
C ARG A 403 135.02 40.81 9.51
N THR A 404 133.84 40.22 9.33
CA THR A 404 132.82 40.21 10.38
C THR A 404 132.30 38.78 10.53
N GLY A 405 132.85 38.11 11.54
CA GLY A 405 132.20 36.99 12.20
C GLY A 405 131.46 37.48 13.45
N SER A 406 130.30 36.89 13.72
CA SER A 406 129.55 36.80 15.00
C SER A 406 128.09 36.53 14.62
N ILE A 407 127.48 35.35 14.77
CA ILE A 407 127.32 34.40 15.90
C ILE A 407 126.48 34.98 17.07
N VAL A 408 125.16 34.74 16.97
CA VAL A 408 124.20 34.28 18.04
C VAL A 408 123.71 35.40 19.01
N PRO A 409 122.39 35.51 19.36
CA PRO A 409 121.64 34.41 19.94
C PRO A 409 120.19 34.13 19.50
N ALA A 410 119.95 32.82 19.43
CA ALA A 410 118.69 32.12 19.55
C ALA A 410 117.95 32.50 20.84
N VAL A 411 116.88 33.29 20.72
CA VAL A 411 115.69 33.24 21.62
C VAL A 411 114.40 33.66 20.86
N ASN A 412 114.28 33.44 19.54
CA ASN A 412 113.11 33.90 18.76
C ASN A 412 112.44 32.86 17.85
N ASP A 413 112.81 31.58 17.95
CA ASP A 413 112.38 30.57 16.95
C ASP A 413 110.97 30.01 17.14
N LEU A 414 110.26 30.28 18.25
CA LEU A 414 108.83 29.95 18.35
C LEU A 414 107.94 30.98 17.62
N GLY A 415 108.33 32.26 17.64
CA GLY A 415 107.60 33.33 16.96
C GLY A 415 107.86 33.41 15.46
N ARG A 416 108.94 32.79 14.97
CA ARG A 416 109.27 32.70 13.54
C ARG A 416 108.51 31.58 12.85
N TRP A 417 108.29 30.46 13.53
CA TRP A 417 107.51 29.33 13.03
C TRP A 417 106.00 29.64 12.99
N GLN A 418 105.47 30.36 14.00
CA GLN A 418 104.08 30.84 13.97
C GLN A 418 103.84 31.91 12.88
N ARG A 419 104.80 32.81 12.66
CA ARG A 419 104.73 33.77 11.55
C ARG A 419 104.79 33.10 10.18
N GLN A 420 105.60 32.07 10.00
CA GLN A 420 105.61 31.28 8.75
C GLN A 420 104.30 30.51 8.50
N LEU A 421 103.61 30.05 9.55
CA LEU A 421 102.30 29.40 9.41
C LEU A 421 101.18 30.38 9.10
N ILE A 422 101.25 31.59 9.65
CA ILE A 422 100.32 32.68 9.35
C ILE A 422 100.57 33.18 7.92
N GLU A 423 101.83 33.43 7.53
CA GLU A 423 102.20 33.78 6.16
C GLU A 423 101.76 32.70 5.15
N GLN A 424 101.94 31.41 5.45
CA GLN A 424 101.46 30.34 4.56
C GLN A 424 99.93 30.24 4.48
N LYS A 425 99.21 30.65 5.53
CA LYS A 425 97.74 30.71 5.50
C LYS A 425 97.27 31.93 4.70
N GLU A 426 97.87 33.09 4.94
CA GLU A 426 97.59 34.33 4.23
C GLU A 426 98.01 34.27 2.75
N GLU A 427 99.05 33.51 2.43
CA GLU A 427 99.49 33.25 1.06
C GLU A 427 98.52 32.28 0.36
N LYS A 428 97.99 31.26 1.06
CA LYS A 428 96.93 30.39 0.52
C LYS A 428 95.59 31.08 0.37
N GLU A 429 95.24 31.99 1.29
CA GLU A 429 94.05 32.84 1.16
C GLU A 429 94.23 33.87 0.06
N ARG A 430 95.42 34.45 -0.12
CA ARG A 430 95.74 35.28 -1.28
C ARG A 430 95.65 34.48 -2.57
N GLU A 431 96.25 33.28 -2.66
CA GLU A 431 96.11 32.41 -3.84
C GLU A 431 94.64 32.01 -4.09
N PHE A 432 93.86 31.77 -3.05
CA PHE A 432 92.44 31.45 -3.18
C PHE A 432 91.65 32.66 -3.70
N ASN A 433 91.89 33.85 -3.14
CA ASN A 433 91.23 35.09 -3.53
C ASN A 433 91.68 35.54 -4.93
N GLU A 434 92.95 35.36 -5.28
CA GLU A 434 93.49 35.60 -6.63
C GLU A 434 92.92 34.61 -7.64
N ARG A 435 92.72 33.32 -7.27
CA ARG A 435 92.00 32.36 -8.13
C ARG A 435 90.53 32.71 -8.28
N HIS A 436 89.88 33.14 -7.21
CA HIS A 436 88.47 33.53 -7.24
C HIS A 436 88.27 34.82 -8.06
N ALA A 437 89.18 35.79 -7.91
CA ALA A 437 89.24 37.00 -8.71
C ALA A 437 89.61 36.71 -10.16
N PHE A 438 90.52 35.76 -10.43
CA PHE A 438 90.85 35.28 -11.77
C PHE A 438 89.67 34.59 -12.44
N ILE A 439 88.93 33.74 -11.72
CA ILE A 439 87.72 33.08 -12.23
C ILE A 439 86.63 34.12 -12.49
N SER A 440 86.43 35.07 -11.57
CA SER A 440 85.48 36.17 -11.72
C SER A 440 85.83 37.06 -12.93
N ASN A 441 87.09 37.49 -13.07
CA ASN A 441 87.58 38.26 -14.21
C ASN A 441 87.54 37.47 -15.53
N LYS A 442 87.80 36.15 -15.51
CA LYS A 442 87.68 35.29 -16.70
C LYS A 442 86.23 35.07 -17.12
N CYS A 443 85.28 35.02 -16.18
CA CYS A 443 83.85 34.99 -16.47
C CYS A 443 83.39 36.29 -17.14
N VAL A 444 83.90 37.44 -16.70
CA VAL A 444 83.61 38.75 -17.33
C VAL A 444 84.30 38.89 -18.70
N GLN A 445 85.52 38.38 -18.87
CA GLN A 445 86.29 38.52 -20.12
C GLN A 445 85.94 37.50 -21.21
N LYS A 446 85.31 36.37 -20.90
CA LYS A 446 84.98 35.31 -21.88
C LYS A 446 83.56 34.76 -21.66
N PRO A 447 82.54 35.25 -22.38
CA PRO A 447 81.14 34.81 -22.23
C PRO A 447 80.92 33.31 -22.56
N ALA A 448 81.85 32.67 -23.26
CA ALA A 448 81.83 31.22 -23.47
C ALA A 448 82.04 30.41 -22.17
N PHE A 449 82.77 30.96 -21.19
CA PHE A 449 83.02 30.31 -19.90
C PHE A 449 81.76 30.31 -19.02
N GLU A 450 80.99 31.40 -19.07
CA GLU A 450 79.69 31.50 -18.41
C GLU A 450 78.64 30.59 -19.07
N LYS A 451 78.62 30.46 -20.40
CA LYS A 451 77.76 29.47 -21.10
C LYS A 451 78.05 28.03 -20.68
N TYR A 452 79.31 27.64 -20.50
CA TYR A 452 79.66 26.26 -20.11
C TYR A 452 79.21 25.93 -18.67
N TYR A 453 79.48 26.82 -17.72
CA TYR A 453 79.11 26.58 -16.32
C TYR A 453 77.63 26.86 -16.03
N SER A 454 76.98 27.78 -16.74
CA SER A 454 75.53 27.99 -16.65
C SER A 454 74.77 26.78 -17.21
N HIS A 455 75.22 26.17 -18.32
CA HIS A 455 74.61 24.97 -18.86
C HIS A 455 74.69 23.79 -17.87
N ILE A 456 75.87 23.54 -17.26
CA ILE A 456 76.01 22.47 -16.25
C ILE A 456 75.14 22.75 -15.01
N ARG A 457 75.03 24.02 -14.60
CA ARG A 457 74.21 24.42 -13.45
C ARG A 457 72.71 24.32 -13.76
N GLN A 458 72.29 24.68 -14.97
CA GLN A 458 70.92 24.53 -15.48
C GLN A 458 70.55 23.07 -15.70
N GLU A 459 71.46 22.23 -16.20
CA GLU A 459 71.22 20.80 -16.42
C GLU A 459 71.06 20.04 -15.08
N LYS A 460 71.84 20.41 -14.06
CA LYS A 460 71.65 19.87 -12.71
C LYS A 460 70.32 20.33 -12.11
N ARG A 461 69.94 21.59 -12.31
CA ARG A 461 68.66 22.13 -11.85
C ARG A 461 67.47 21.50 -12.58
N SER A 462 67.56 21.26 -13.89
CA SER A 462 66.49 20.64 -14.68
C SER A 462 66.30 19.17 -14.32
N LYS A 463 67.40 18.41 -14.12
CA LYS A 463 67.34 17.03 -13.61
C LYS A 463 66.66 16.96 -12.25
N PHE A 464 67.01 17.87 -11.33
CA PHE A 464 66.36 17.95 -10.02
C PHE A 464 64.86 18.28 -10.11
N MET A 465 64.47 19.22 -10.96
CA MET A 465 63.06 19.57 -11.17
C MET A 465 62.26 18.45 -11.84
N GLN A 466 62.87 17.69 -12.76
CA GLN A 466 62.25 16.51 -13.38
C GLN A 466 62.01 15.38 -12.36
N GLU A 467 62.94 15.15 -11.43
CA GLU A 467 62.73 14.17 -10.36
C GLU A 467 61.63 14.62 -9.38
N LEU A 468 61.58 15.90 -9.05
CA LEU A 468 60.48 16.47 -8.24
C LEU A 468 59.12 16.32 -8.93
N ALA A 469 59.04 16.52 -10.24
CA ALA A 469 57.80 16.34 -11.01
C ALA A 469 57.36 14.87 -11.03
N LYS A 470 58.29 13.92 -11.20
CA LYS A 470 58.00 12.47 -11.09
C LYS A 470 57.47 12.10 -9.70
N TYR A 471 58.03 12.70 -8.65
CA TYR A 471 57.57 12.46 -7.28
C TYR A 471 56.15 13.01 -7.03
N ARG A 472 55.80 14.18 -7.60
CA ARG A 472 54.44 14.73 -7.53
C ARG A 472 53.42 13.84 -8.24
N LEU A 473 53.70 13.42 -9.48
CA LEU A 473 52.84 12.52 -10.24
C LEU A 473 52.63 11.17 -9.53
N PHE A 474 53.68 10.64 -8.89
CA PHE A 474 53.57 9.44 -8.07
C PHE A 474 52.67 9.65 -6.84
N LYS A 475 52.81 10.79 -6.15
CA LYS A 475 52.00 11.14 -4.97
C LYS A 475 50.52 11.34 -5.33
N ASP A 476 50.23 11.99 -6.45
CA ASP A 476 48.87 12.26 -6.89
C ASP A 476 48.18 10.97 -7.38
N GLY A 477 48.88 10.15 -8.17
CA GLY A 477 48.38 8.83 -8.57
C GLY A 477 48.15 7.87 -7.39
N TYR A 478 48.92 7.99 -6.30
CA TYR A 478 48.68 7.22 -5.07
C TYR A 478 47.43 7.73 -4.33
N ARG A 479 47.17 9.04 -4.36
CA ARG A 479 45.97 9.67 -3.76
C ARG A 479 44.70 9.25 -4.49
N ASP A 480 44.73 9.25 -5.83
CA ASP A 480 43.56 8.89 -6.64
C ASP A 480 43.21 7.41 -6.55
N LYS A 481 44.22 6.53 -6.50
CA LYS A 481 44.00 5.09 -6.23
C LYS A 481 43.36 4.85 -4.86
N HIS A 482 43.76 5.61 -3.83
CA HIS A 482 43.13 5.51 -2.52
C HIS A 482 41.71 6.08 -2.48
N ARG A 483 41.42 7.15 -3.24
CA ARG A 483 40.08 7.75 -3.33
C ARG A 483 39.10 6.84 -4.07
N SER A 484 39.53 6.28 -5.20
CA SER A 484 38.73 5.33 -5.99
C SER A 484 38.46 4.03 -5.22
N ARG A 485 39.46 3.53 -4.46
CA ARG A 485 39.28 2.36 -3.58
C ARG A 485 38.32 2.65 -2.42
N LYS A 486 38.35 3.85 -1.83
CA LYS A 486 37.36 4.26 -0.82
C LYS A 486 35.95 4.34 -1.41
N GLN A 487 35.77 4.92 -2.59
CA GLN A 487 34.47 4.99 -3.27
C GLN A 487 33.91 3.61 -3.65
N SER A 488 34.78 2.65 -4.04
CA SER A 488 34.34 1.27 -4.31
C SER A 488 33.89 0.52 -3.05
N ILE A 489 34.46 0.86 -1.89
CA ILE A 489 34.09 0.24 -0.60
C ILE A 489 32.78 0.83 -0.09
N THR A 490 32.56 2.14 -0.24
CA THR A 490 31.30 2.79 0.16
C THR A 490 30.14 2.34 -0.72
N THR A 491 30.30 2.31 -2.04
CA THR A 491 29.24 1.82 -2.96
C THR A 491 28.91 0.33 -2.76
N SER A 492 29.86 -0.48 -2.29
CA SER A 492 29.59 -1.88 -1.93
C SER A 492 28.91 -2.01 -0.55
N ALA A 493 29.19 -1.09 0.38
CA ALA A 493 28.54 -1.06 1.69
C ALA A 493 27.10 -0.51 1.59
N ASP A 494 26.87 0.50 0.76
CA ASP A 494 25.54 1.09 0.54
C ASP A 494 24.61 0.08 -0.15
N ARG A 495 25.10 -0.70 -1.13
CA ARG A 495 24.34 -1.81 -1.73
C ARG A 495 23.96 -2.91 -0.75
N LEU A 496 24.79 -3.20 0.24
CA LEU A 496 24.49 -4.20 1.27
C LEU A 496 23.48 -3.68 2.30
N LEU A 497 23.44 -2.37 2.53
CA LEU A 497 22.43 -1.74 3.39
C LEU A 497 21.07 -1.65 2.68
N ASP A 498 21.05 -1.38 1.38
CA ASP A 498 19.81 -1.37 0.59
C ASP A 498 19.21 -2.79 0.47
N GLU A 499 20.05 -3.83 0.32
CA GLU A 499 19.59 -5.24 0.33
C GLU A 499 19.08 -5.72 1.71
N GLU A 500 19.50 -5.10 2.82
CA GLU A 500 18.98 -5.40 4.16
C GLU A 500 17.64 -4.68 4.46
N LEU A 501 17.37 -3.54 3.82
CA LEU A 501 16.13 -2.78 3.98
C LEU A 501 14.95 -3.41 3.22
N ASP A 502 15.18 -3.98 2.03
CA ASP A 502 14.15 -4.67 1.23
C ASP A 502 13.62 -5.97 1.85
N LEU A 503 14.32 -6.53 2.85
CA LEU A 503 13.86 -7.73 3.58
C LEU A 503 12.95 -7.41 4.78
N SER A 504 12.70 -6.13 5.07
CA SER A 504 11.86 -5.70 6.19
C SER A 504 10.39 -5.43 5.82
N GLU A 505 10.04 -5.40 4.53
CA GLU A 505 8.66 -5.32 4.04
C GLU A 505 8.06 -6.71 3.77
N SER A 506 8.07 -7.59 4.76
CA SER A 506 7.16 -8.74 4.76
C SER A 506 5.78 -8.27 5.26
N PRO A 507 4.68 -8.47 4.51
CA PRO A 507 3.35 -8.08 4.95
C PRO A 507 3.00 -8.85 6.22
N SER A 508 2.57 -8.10 7.24
CA SER A 508 2.09 -8.62 8.52
C SER A 508 1.03 -9.70 8.32
N ILE A 509 1.34 -10.91 8.78
CA ILE A 509 0.42 -12.03 9.03
C ILE A 509 0.05 -12.01 10.51
#